data_AF-A0A521GDD5-F1
#
_entry.id   AF-A0A521GDD5-F1
#
_cell.length_a   1.000
_cell.length_b   1.000
_cell.length_c   1.000
_cell.angle_alpha   90.00
_cell.angle_beta   90.00
_cell.angle_gamma   90.00
#
_symmetry.space_group_name_H-M   'P 1'
#
loop_
_entity.id
_entity.type
_entity.pdbx_description
1 polymer ?
#
loop_
_entity_poly.entity_id
_entity_poly.type
_entity_poly.pdbx_seq_one_letter_code
_entity_poly.pdbx_strand_id
1 'polypeptide(L)'
;MKPTKFSFTQTVQRLWDIDGFPNYFFGQDKQLYRIDSRGQLKRNKRVMVGSTQGYILKTRFFSLVRLKPLLRAHDSESSEIVW
;
A
#
# COMPACT_ATOMS: atom_id res chain seq x y z
N MET A 1 0.32 -35.93 11.17
CA MET A 1 0.09 -34.98 10.04
C MET A 1 1.07 -33.83 10.15
N LYS A 2 1.84 -33.53 9.10
CA LYS A 2 2.71 -32.34 9.04
C LYS A 2 1.90 -31.20 8.40
N PRO A 3 1.92 -29.96 8.92
CA PRO A 3 1.17 -28.86 8.32
C PRO A 3 1.79 -28.48 6.96
N THR A 4 1.03 -28.68 5.88
CA THR A 4 1.39 -28.17 4.56
C THR A 4 1.26 -26.66 4.57
N LYS A 5 2.38 -25.94 4.43
CA LYS A 5 2.36 -24.48 4.24
C LYS A 5 1.82 -24.17 2.84
N PHE A 6 0.61 -23.63 2.76
CA PHE A 6 0.10 -23.01 1.56
C PHE A 6 0.63 -21.57 1.47
N SER A 7 1.33 -21.24 0.38
CA SER A 7 1.74 -19.87 0.06
C SER A 7 0.83 -19.31 -1.04
N PHE A 8 0.07 -18.26 -0.73
CA PHE A 8 -0.74 -17.54 -1.72
C PHE A 8 0.06 -16.35 -2.24
N THR A 9 0.34 -16.31 -3.53
CA THR A 9 0.97 -15.15 -4.18
C THR A 9 -0.12 -14.14 -4.50
N GLN A 10 -0.33 -13.17 -3.61
CA GLN A 10 -1.29 -12.09 -3.85
C GLN A 10 -0.64 -11.03 -4.74
N THR A 11 -1.07 -10.96 -6.01
CA THR A 11 -0.75 -9.82 -6.88
C THR A 11 -1.52 -8.59 -6.39
N VAL A 12 -0.80 -7.52 -6.04
CA VAL A 12 -1.41 -6.26 -5.61
C VAL A 12 -1.20 -5.22 -6.71
N GLN A 13 -2.27 -4.77 -7.34
CA GLN A 13 -2.22 -3.66 -8.29
C GLN A 13 -2.06 -2.34 -7.53
N ARG A 14 -0.96 -1.63 -7.80
CA ARG A 14 -0.65 -0.29 -7.29
C ARG A 14 -1.51 0.74 -8.01
N LEU A 15 -2.35 1.49 -7.29
CA LEU A 15 -3.25 2.49 -7.87
C LEU A 15 -2.96 3.91 -7.42
N TRP A 16 -2.59 4.11 -6.16
CA TRP A 16 -2.33 5.46 -5.64
C TRP A 16 -1.02 5.52 -4.89
N ASP A 17 -0.14 6.37 -5.37
CA ASP A 17 1.09 6.72 -4.68
C ASP A 17 0.84 7.77 -3.61
N ILE A 18 1.74 7.83 -2.64
CA ILE A 18 1.70 8.83 -1.58
C ILE A 18 2.90 9.76 -1.74
N ASP A 19 2.60 11.02 -2.05
CA ASP A 19 3.58 12.09 -2.18
C ASP A 19 4.44 12.21 -0.91
N GLY A 20 5.76 12.30 -1.07
CA GLY A 20 6.73 12.25 0.03
C GLY A 20 6.99 10.87 0.65
N PHE A 21 6.31 9.80 0.20
CA PHE A 21 6.46 8.44 0.71
C PHE A 21 6.56 7.40 -0.43
N PRO A 22 7.67 7.35 -1.17
CA PRO A 22 7.80 6.56 -2.42
C PRO A 22 7.62 5.05 -2.26
N ASN A 23 7.87 4.54 -1.04
CA ASN A 23 7.73 3.11 -0.74
C ASN A 23 6.33 2.72 -0.29
N TYR A 24 5.37 3.65 -0.28
CA TYR A 24 4.01 3.44 0.19
C TYR A 24 3.01 3.73 -0.93
N PHE A 25 2.00 2.88 -1.04
CA PHE A 25 0.94 3.04 -2.04
C PHE A 25 -0.35 2.35 -1.60
N PHE A 26 -1.49 2.86 -2.07
CA PHE A 26 -2.75 2.14 -1.97
C PHE A 26 -2.96 1.21 -3.14
N GLY A 27 -3.34 -0.03 -2.82
CA GLY A 27 -3.76 -1.01 -3.80
C GLY A 27 -5.21 -0.80 -4.25
N GLN A 28 -5.63 -1.54 -5.27
CA GLN A 28 -7.02 -1.58 -5.75
C GLN A 28 -8.03 -1.97 -4.66
N ASP A 29 -7.60 -2.77 -3.69
CA ASP A 29 -8.38 -3.19 -2.51
C ASP A 29 -8.54 -2.08 -1.45
N LYS A 30 -8.07 -0.86 -1.74
CA LYS A 30 -8.10 0.31 -0.84
C LYS A 30 -7.31 0.10 0.46
N GLN A 31 -6.38 -0.86 0.47
CA GLN A 31 -5.45 -1.08 1.56
C GLN A 31 -4.12 -0.39 1.27
N LEU A 32 -3.44 0.02 2.34
CA LEU A 32 -2.11 0.60 2.24
C LEU A 32 -1.07 -0.53 2.22
N TYR A 33 -0.15 -0.48 1.28
CA TYR A 33 1.00 -1.36 1.19
C TYR A 33 2.28 -0.55 1.31
N ARG A 34 3.35 -1.24 1.70
CA ARG A 34 4.71 -0.71 1.63
C ARG A 34 5.67 -1.75 1.08
N ILE A 35 6.69 -1.28 0.37
CA ILE A 35 7.85 -2.08 -0.02
C ILE A 35 8.94 -1.79 1.02
N ASP A 36 9.44 -2.83 1.70
CA ASP A 36 10.54 -2.65 2.65
C ASP A 36 11.90 -2.56 1.95
N SER A 37 12.97 -2.33 2.72
CA SER A 37 14.33 -2.20 2.18
C SER A 37 14.86 -3.48 1.51
N ARG A 38 14.18 -4.62 1.69
CA ARG A 38 14.51 -5.90 1.04
C ARG A 38 13.63 -6.18 -0.16
N GLY A 39 12.83 -5.20 -0.60
CA GLY A 39 11.89 -5.37 -1.71
C GLY A 39 10.62 -6.15 -1.34
N GLN A 40 10.37 -6.43 -0.06
CA GLN A 40 9.21 -7.23 0.32
C GLN A 40 7.96 -6.36 0.44
N LEU A 41 6.90 -6.79 -0.23
CA LEU A 41 5.57 -6.18 -0.11
C LEU A 41 4.97 -6.53 1.26
N LYS A 42 4.60 -5.51 2.01
CA LYS A 42 3.94 -5.64 3.31
C LYS A 42 2.68 -4.80 3.35
N ARG A 43 1.57 -5.42 3.75
CA ARG A 43 0.35 -4.68 4.07
C ARG A 43 0.57 -3.84 5.32
N ASN A 44 0.28 -2.55 5.23
CA ASN A 44 0.32 -1.64 6.36
C ASN A 44 -1.07 -1.58 7.01
N LYS A 45 -1.13 -1.94 8.30
CA LYS A 45 -2.41 -2.06 9.02
C LYS A 45 -3.03 -0.69 9.25
N ARG A 46 -4.34 -0.57 9.01
CA ARG A 46 -5.12 0.59 9.42
C ARG A 46 -5.29 0.58 10.94
N VAL A 47 -5.05 1.72 11.58
CA VAL A 47 -5.11 1.86 13.04
C VAL A 47 -6.08 2.96 13.45
N MET A 48 -6.58 2.85 14.68
CA MET A 48 -7.36 3.86 15.38
C MET A 48 -6.44 4.59 16.37
N VAL A 49 -6.39 5.92 16.30
CA VAL A 49 -5.77 6.76 17.33
C VAL A 49 -6.84 7.70 17.86
N GLY A 50 -7.27 7.49 19.11
CA GLY A 50 -8.50 8.09 19.63
C GLY A 50 -9.71 7.66 18.79
N SER A 51 -10.44 8.63 18.24
CA SER A 51 -11.57 8.40 17.32
C SER A 51 -11.19 8.45 15.83
N THR A 52 -9.91 8.64 15.50
CA THR A 52 -9.46 8.88 14.12
C THR A 52 -8.83 7.64 13.49
N GLN A 53 -9.32 7.28 12.30
CA GLN A 53 -8.73 6.24 11.45
C GLN A 53 -7.54 6.77 10.64
N GLY A 54 -6.51 5.95 10.53
CA GLY A 54 -5.35 6.28 9.71
C GLY A 54 -4.33 5.15 9.61
N TYR A 55 -3.13 5.52 9.21
CA TYR A 55 -2.00 4.61 9.06
C TYR A 55 -0.74 5.20 9.69
N ILE A 56 0.16 4.32 10.12
CA ILE A 56 1.50 4.70 10.51
C ILE A 56 2.40 4.65 9.26
N LEU A 57 2.88 5.80 8.82
CA LEU A 57 3.88 5.90 7.76
C LEU A 57 5.22 6.22 8.42
N LYS A 58 6.22 5.36 8.20
CA LYS A 58 7.47 5.34 8.96
C LYS A 58 7.19 5.26 10.48
N THR A 59 7.27 6.39 11.18
CA THR A 59 7.09 6.52 12.64
C THR A 59 5.94 7.46 13.03
N ARG A 60 5.21 8.00 12.05
CA ARG A 60 4.17 9.02 12.27
C ARG A 60 2.80 8.54 11.87
N PHE A 61 1.79 8.91 12.65
CA PHE A 61 0.39 8.68 12.32
C PHE A 61 -0.11 9.73 11.32
N PHE A 62 -0.76 9.24 10.26
CA PHE A 62 -1.49 10.06 9.30
C PHE A 62 -2.94 9.58 9.24
N SER A 63 -3.86 10.49 9.53
CA SER A 63 -5.29 10.22 9.34
C SER A 63 -5.62 10.07 7.85
N LEU A 64 -6.72 9.38 7.55
CA LEU A 64 -7.20 9.25 6.16
C LEU A 64 -7.43 10.62 5.50
N VAL A 65 -7.93 11.60 6.26
CA VAL A 65 -8.16 12.97 5.78
C VAL A 65 -6.84 13.65 5.40
N ARG A 66 -5.76 13.44 6.19
CA ARG A 66 -4.43 14.00 5.88
C ARG A 66 -3.73 13.26 4.74
N LEU A 67 -4.01 11.97 4.53
CA LEU A 67 -3.44 11.19 3.44
C LEU A 67 -4.05 11.51 2.08
N LYS A 68 -5.37 11.74 2.03
CA LYS A 68 -6.11 11.99 0.77
C LYS A 68 -5.46 13.05 -0.15
N PRO A 69 -5.06 14.25 0.33
CA PRO A 69 -4.43 15.25 -0.54
C PRO A 69 -3.03 14.87 -1.03
N LEU A 70 -2.37 13.90 -0.39
CA LEU A 70 -1.05 13.39 -0.79
C LEU A 70 -1.15 12.27 -1.84
N LEU A 71 -2.37 11.84 -2.18
CA LEU A 71 -2.54 10.78 -3.17
C LEU A 71 -2.23 11.28 -4.57
N ARG A 72 -1.43 10.51 -5.28
CA ARG A 72 -1.13 10.67 -6.70
C ARG A 72 -1.61 9.43 -7.42
N ALA A 73 -2.32 9.59 -8.53
CA ALA A 73 -2.66 8.45 -9.36
C ALA A 73 -1.35 7.80 -9.79
N HIS A 74 -1.25 6.50 -9.60
CA HIS A 74 -0.17 5.75 -10.21
C HIS A 74 -0.52 5.65 -11.69
N ASP A 75 0.21 6.37 -12.55
CA ASP A 75 0.12 6.18 -13.98
C ASP A 75 0.61 4.77 -14.27
N SER A 76 -0.35 3.85 -14.33
CA SER A 76 -0.16 2.56 -14.98
C SER A 76 -0.09 2.88 -16.45
N GLU A 77 1.07 3.37 -16.90
CA GLU A 77 1.39 3.44 -18.31
C GLU A 77 1.33 2.00 -18.80
N SER A 78 0.16 1.64 -19.34
CA SER A 78 -0.05 0.41 -20.08
C SER A 78 0.96 0.46 -21.21
N SER A 79 2.13 -0.14 -20.99
CA SER A 79 3.09 -0.38 -22.05
C SER A 79 2.32 -1.06 -23.18
N GLU A 80 2.28 -0.38 -24.31
CA GLU A 80 1.79 -0.88 -25.58
C GLU A 80 2.29 -2.32 -25.77
N ILE A 81 1.39 -3.30 -25.74
CA ILE A 81 1.64 -4.55 -26.44
C ILE A 81 1.11 -4.32 -27.85
N VAL A 82 1.99 -3.82 -28.70
CA VAL A 82 1.82 -3.87 -30.15
C VAL A 82 1.87 -5.35 -30.55
N TRP A 83 0.76 -5.88 -31.07
CA TRP A 83 0.73 -7.08 -31.91
C TRP A 83 0.79 -6.66 -33.37
#